data_AF-A0A402AI00-F1
#
_entry.id   AF-A0A402AI00-F1
#
_cell.length_a   1.000
_cell.length_b   1.000
_cell.length_c   1.000
_cell.angle_alpha   90.00
_cell.angle_beta   90.00
_cell.angle_gamma   90.00
#
_symmetry.space_group_name_H-M   'P 1'
#
loop_
_entity.id
_entity.type
_entity.pdbx_description
1 polymer ?
#
loop_
_entity_poly.entity_id
_entity_poly.type
_entity_poly.pdbx_seq_one_letter_code
_entity_poly.pdbx_strand_id
1 'polypeptide(L)'
;MTTQPTSDRTAGNEGSSGQPTVHRVSGNLLATQGYVVGIEMSGSGARQSVALADLNGTILHRVRRPQDYVLDTQSVLQLLDEMIAEVAQPDRLRDGRILRVGVAVGGLVDAKYGIVKRLHHAHGWDNFPLQDYFAEKLGVPCIIDNNANAAALGEVVHGAGHGSEWFSLLVSAVVLVVD
;
A
#
# COMPACT_ATOMS: atom_id res chain seq x y z
N MET A 1 -37.13 46.32 -68.28
CA MET A 1 -38.16 46.36 -67.21
C MET A 1 -38.19 44.97 -66.60
N THR A 2 -37.81 44.68 -65.35
CA THR A 2 -37.74 45.51 -64.13
C THR A 2 -36.89 44.75 -63.07
N THR A 3 -36.00 45.47 -62.37
CA THR A 3 -35.41 45.26 -61.01
C THR A 3 -34.62 44.01 -60.61
N GLN A 4 -33.34 44.22 -60.19
CA GLN A 4 -32.61 43.42 -59.19
C GLN A 4 -33.14 43.72 -57.76
N PRO A 5 -32.79 42.93 -56.71
CA PRO A 5 -31.57 43.23 -55.94
C PRO A 5 -30.79 42.01 -55.38
N THR A 6 -29.59 42.36 -54.91
CA THR A 6 -28.49 41.59 -54.31
C THR A 6 -28.80 40.83 -53.01
N SER A 7 -28.10 39.72 -52.74
CA SER A 7 -27.61 39.45 -51.38
C SER A 7 -26.39 38.52 -51.34
N ASP A 8 -25.41 39.03 -50.62
CA ASP A 8 -24.15 38.49 -50.14
C ASP A 8 -24.33 37.32 -49.14
N ARG A 9 -23.21 36.64 -48.84
CA ARG A 9 -22.89 35.84 -47.63
C ARG A 9 -22.86 34.29 -47.65
N THR A 10 -21.61 33.85 -47.58
CA THR A 10 -20.98 32.98 -46.55
C THR A 10 -21.29 31.49 -46.50
N ALA A 11 -20.19 30.74 -46.60
CA ALA A 11 -20.01 29.35 -46.22
C ALA A 11 -20.57 29.03 -44.82
N GLY A 12 -21.47 28.04 -44.76
CA GLY A 12 -21.81 27.32 -43.54
C GLY A 12 -20.85 26.15 -43.37
N ASN A 13 -19.86 26.31 -42.50
CA ASN A 13 -19.09 25.21 -41.93
C ASN A 13 -19.95 24.59 -40.83
N GLU A 14 -20.54 23.42 -41.09
CA GLU A 14 -21.29 22.69 -40.07
C GLU A 14 -20.31 22.17 -39.00
N GLY A 15 -20.40 22.78 -37.82
CA GLY A 15 -19.62 22.39 -36.65
C GLY A 15 -20.00 20.98 -36.21
N SER A 16 -19.03 20.07 -36.24
CA SER A 16 -19.14 18.82 -35.48
C SER A 16 -19.09 19.19 -33.99
N SER A 17 -20.21 19.04 -33.31
CA SER A 17 -20.28 19.03 -31.86
C SER A 17 -19.57 17.77 -31.36
N GLY A 18 -18.25 17.83 -31.25
CA GLY A 18 -17.47 16.82 -30.56
C GLY A 18 -17.90 16.79 -29.10
N GLN A 19 -18.61 15.74 -28.69
CA GLN A 19 -18.73 15.45 -27.26
C GLN A 19 -17.32 15.30 -26.69
N PRO A 20 -17.02 15.86 -25.50
CA PRO A 20 -15.72 15.66 -24.89
C PRO A 20 -15.55 14.17 -24.65
N THR A 21 -14.59 13.56 -25.35
CA THR A 21 -14.18 12.19 -25.10
C THR A 21 -13.63 12.16 -23.69
N VAL A 22 -14.42 11.67 -22.74
CA VAL A 22 -13.92 11.37 -21.39
C VAL A 22 -12.95 10.22 -21.57
N HIS A 23 -11.66 10.52 -21.70
CA HIS A 23 -10.61 9.53 -21.64
C HIS A 23 -10.65 8.94 -20.24
N ARG A 24 -11.29 7.77 -20.11
CA ARG A 24 -11.22 6.97 -18.90
C ARG A 24 -9.76 6.65 -18.69
N VAL A 25 -9.16 7.27 -17.69
CA VAL A 25 -7.78 7.01 -17.30
C VAL A 25 -7.76 5.56 -16.80
N SER A 26 -7.26 4.64 -17.64
CA SER A 26 -7.14 3.23 -17.32
C SER A 26 -6.28 3.06 -16.05
N GLY A 27 -6.63 2.08 -15.20
CA GLY A 27 -6.10 1.89 -13.83
C GLY A 27 -4.57 1.90 -13.68
N ASN A 28 -3.82 1.68 -14.76
CA ASN A 28 -2.36 1.77 -14.77
C ASN A 28 -1.81 3.19 -14.48
N LEU A 29 -2.55 4.26 -14.77
CA LEU A 29 -2.05 5.63 -14.54
C LEU A 29 -2.09 6.03 -13.05
N LEU A 30 -2.99 5.42 -12.26
CA LEU A 30 -3.12 5.69 -10.82
C LEU A 30 -2.24 4.78 -9.97
N ALA A 31 -1.87 3.61 -10.49
CA ALA A 31 -1.06 2.62 -9.76
C ALA A 31 0.25 3.23 -9.23
N THR A 32 0.92 4.10 -10.00
CA THR A 32 2.18 4.74 -9.60
C THR A 32 2.01 6.10 -8.92
N GLN A 33 0.78 6.52 -8.61
CA GLN A 33 0.50 7.73 -7.83
C GLN A 33 0.20 7.43 -6.36
N GLY A 34 -0.12 6.17 -6.04
CA GLY A 34 -0.35 5.70 -4.67
C GLY A 34 0.54 4.50 -4.37
N TYR A 35 1.15 4.51 -3.19
CA TYR A 35 1.95 3.39 -2.71
C TYR A 35 1.44 2.92 -1.36
N VAL A 36 1.88 1.73 -1.00
CA VAL A 36 1.59 1.12 0.29
C VAL A 36 2.87 0.52 0.86
N VAL A 37 2.98 0.61 2.17
CA VAL A 37 4.06 -0.04 2.91
C VAL A 37 3.49 -1.24 3.62
N GLY A 38 4.08 -2.40 3.37
CA GLY A 38 3.77 -3.58 4.14
C GLY A 38 4.95 -3.94 5.04
N ILE A 39 4.64 -4.38 6.26
CA ILE A 39 5.60 -4.76 7.28
C ILE A 39 5.29 -6.19 7.70
N GLU A 40 6.30 -7.04 7.72
CA GLU A 40 6.24 -8.39 8.26
C GLU A 40 7.10 -8.44 9.52
N MET A 41 6.45 -8.66 10.66
CA MET A 41 7.10 -8.94 11.93
C MET A 41 7.17 -10.46 12.15
N SER A 42 8.37 -11.05 12.06
CA SER A 42 8.50 -12.51 12.20
C SER A 42 8.14 -12.97 13.60
N GLY A 43 7.38 -14.07 13.71
CA GLY A 43 7.02 -14.64 15.02
C GLY A 43 8.20 -15.22 15.79
N SER A 44 9.27 -15.61 15.09
CA SER A 44 10.53 -16.03 15.73
C SER A 44 11.42 -14.87 16.14
N GLY A 45 11.13 -13.65 15.68
CA GLY A 45 11.99 -12.49 15.87
C GLY A 45 13.27 -12.48 15.04
N ALA A 46 13.66 -13.61 14.44
CA ALA A 46 14.93 -13.77 13.73
C ALA A 46 15.09 -12.85 12.50
N ARG A 47 14.00 -12.21 12.07
CA ARG A 47 13.98 -11.43 10.85
C ARG A 47 12.79 -10.48 10.81
N GLN A 48 13.00 -9.27 10.33
CA GLN A 48 11.92 -8.37 9.91
C GLN A 48 11.96 -8.14 8.40
N SER A 49 10.83 -7.76 7.82
CA SER A 49 10.77 -7.35 6.42
C SER A 49 9.82 -6.20 6.20
N VAL A 50 10.21 -5.31 5.29
CA VAL A 50 9.41 -4.16 4.88
C VAL A 50 9.45 -4.07 3.37
N ALA A 51 8.31 -3.75 2.76
CA ALA A 51 8.22 -3.58 1.32
C ALA A 51 7.37 -2.35 0.96
N LEU A 52 7.74 -1.72 -0.15
CA LEU A 52 6.92 -0.73 -0.84
C LEU A 52 6.27 -1.41 -2.05
N ALA A 53 4.97 -1.27 -2.19
CA ALA A 53 4.22 -1.76 -3.35
C ALA A 53 3.37 -0.65 -3.98
N ASP A 54 3.02 -0.84 -5.25
CA ASP A 54 2.01 -0.03 -5.94
C ASP A 54 0.59 -0.52 -5.60
N LEU A 55 -0.44 0.18 -6.13
CA LEU A 55 -1.85 -0.20 -5.89
C LEU A 55 -2.30 -1.48 -6.60
N ASN A 56 -1.49 -2.03 -7.51
CA ASN A 56 -1.74 -3.36 -8.08
C ASN A 56 -1.15 -4.47 -7.19
N GLY A 57 -0.51 -4.13 -6.07
CA GLY A 57 0.20 -5.07 -5.22
C GLY A 57 1.59 -5.46 -5.75
N THR A 58 2.10 -4.77 -6.77
CA THR A 58 3.44 -5.03 -7.29
C THR A 58 4.47 -4.53 -6.29
N ILE A 59 5.29 -5.42 -5.73
CA ILE A 59 6.40 -5.04 -4.86
C ILE A 59 7.49 -4.35 -5.70
N LEU A 60 7.73 -3.07 -5.41
CA LEU A 60 8.74 -2.25 -6.08
C LEU A 60 10.08 -2.30 -5.36
N HIS A 61 10.04 -2.27 -4.03
CA HIS A 61 11.22 -2.31 -3.17
C HIS A 61 10.95 -3.18 -1.95
N ARG A 62 11.98 -3.89 -1.49
CA ARG A 62 11.89 -4.75 -0.32
C ARG A 62 13.22 -4.81 0.40
N VAL A 63 13.16 -4.73 1.71
CA VAL A 63 14.30 -4.89 2.61
C VAL A 63 13.98 -5.99 3.61
N ARG A 64 15.00 -6.81 3.88
CA ARG A 64 14.95 -7.94 4.80
C ARG A 64 16.17 -7.81 5.70
N ARG A 65 15.94 -7.82 7.02
CA ARG A 65 17.03 -7.71 8.00
C ARG A 65 16.96 -8.88 8.96
N PRO A 66 18.04 -9.68 9.10
CA PRO A 66 18.13 -10.62 10.20
C PRO A 66 18.18 -9.81 11.51
N GLN A 67 17.73 -10.43 12.59
CA GLN A 67 17.79 -9.81 13.90
C GLN A 67 18.29 -10.84 14.90
N ASP A 68 19.55 -10.68 15.30
CA ASP A 68 20.30 -11.73 15.99
C ASP A 68 19.94 -11.88 17.47
N TYR A 69 19.18 -10.94 18.05
CA TYR A 69 18.38 -11.09 19.26
C TYR A 69 17.60 -9.78 19.46
N VAL A 70 16.33 -9.86 19.85
CA VAL A 70 15.53 -8.68 20.20
C VAL A 70 15.28 -8.69 21.69
N LEU A 71 15.71 -7.64 22.38
CA LEU A 71 15.48 -7.55 23.82
C LEU A 71 14.17 -6.81 24.13
N ASP A 72 13.74 -5.86 23.29
CA ASP A 72 12.61 -4.99 23.61
C ASP A 72 11.88 -4.40 22.37
N THR A 73 10.66 -3.89 22.61
CA THR A 73 9.80 -3.23 21.62
C THR A 73 10.47 -2.05 20.92
N GLN A 74 11.20 -1.18 21.63
CA GLN A 74 11.76 0.03 21.02
C GLN A 74 12.83 -0.32 19.98
N SER A 75 13.66 -1.31 20.28
CA SER A 75 14.66 -1.83 19.35
C SER A 75 14.05 -2.36 18.05
N VAL A 76 12.88 -3.03 18.12
CA VAL A 76 12.16 -3.49 16.92
C VAL A 76 11.56 -2.32 16.17
N LEU A 77 10.90 -1.39 16.87
CA LEU A 77 10.26 -0.24 16.25
C LEU A 77 11.28 0.65 15.53
N GLN A 78 12.45 0.87 16.13
CA GLN A 78 13.54 1.60 15.49
C GLN A 78 14.02 0.90 14.20
N LEU A 79 14.23 -0.41 14.24
CA LEU A 79 14.61 -1.18 13.05
C LEU A 79 13.55 -1.05 11.96
N LEU A 80 12.27 -1.18 12.31
CA LEU A 80 11.17 -1.05 11.35
C LEU A 80 11.10 0.37 10.77
N ASP A 81 11.26 1.41 11.59
CA ASP A 81 11.31 2.80 11.14
C ASP A 81 12.44 3.02 10.12
N GLU A 82 13.64 2.51 10.39
CA GLU A 82 14.79 2.58 9.48
C GLU A 82 14.51 1.85 8.16
N MET A 83 13.91 0.66 8.23
CA MET A 83 13.54 -0.13 7.05
C MET A 83 12.44 0.53 6.22
N ILE A 84 11.47 1.20 6.86
CA ILE A 84 10.41 1.97 6.19
C ILE A 84 11.03 3.17 5.47
N ALA A 85 11.88 3.94 6.14
CA ALA A 85 12.59 5.06 5.54
C ALA A 85 13.45 4.61 4.34
N GLU A 86 14.07 3.42 4.42
CA GLU A 86 14.85 2.84 3.32
C GLU A 86 13.99 2.49 2.12
N VAL A 87 12.79 1.89 2.29
CA VAL A 87 11.93 1.53 1.14
C VAL A 87 11.17 2.73 0.58
N ALA A 88 10.90 3.74 1.39
CA ALA A 88 10.07 4.90 1.07
C ALA A 88 10.89 6.16 0.74
N GLN A 89 12.13 6.01 0.27
CA GLN A 89 12.95 7.14 -0.14
C GLN A 89 12.22 7.99 -1.21
N PRO A 90 12.31 9.33 -1.17
CA PRO A 90 11.53 10.20 -2.05
C PRO A 90 11.69 9.92 -3.55
N ASP A 91 12.89 9.53 -3.98
CA ASP A 91 13.20 9.16 -5.37
C ASP A 91 12.46 7.89 -5.83
N ARG A 92 12.05 7.02 -4.90
CA ARG A 92 11.29 5.80 -5.18
C ARG A 92 9.79 6.04 -5.30
N LEU A 93 9.28 7.10 -4.68
CA LEU A 93 7.86 7.46 -4.70
C LEU A 93 7.46 8.24 -5.96
N ARG A 94 8.40 8.65 -6.82
CA ARG A 94 8.12 9.54 -7.96
C ARG A 94 7.29 10.75 -7.47
N ASP A 95 6.20 11.08 -8.15
CA ASP A 95 5.24 12.13 -7.74
C ASP A 95 4.09 11.60 -6.86
N GLY A 96 4.15 10.34 -6.44
CA GLY A 96 3.12 9.71 -5.62
C GLY A 96 3.44 9.78 -4.13
N ARG A 97 2.60 9.12 -3.32
CA ARG A 97 2.75 9.07 -1.86
C ARG A 97 2.31 7.73 -1.30
N ILE A 98 2.79 7.43 -0.09
CA ILE A 98 2.23 6.33 0.69
C ILE A 98 0.80 6.71 1.08
N LEU A 99 -0.13 5.79 0.85
CA LEU A 99 -1.54 5.95 1.20
C LEU A 99 -1.92 5.13 2.44
N ARG A 100 -1.17 4.06 2.72
CA ARG A 100 -1.49 3.11 3.77
C ARG A 100 -0.30 2.26 4.18
N VAL A 101 -0.40 1.75 5.40
CA VAL A 101 0.53 0.80 5.98
C VAL A 101 -0.25 -0.43 6.43
N GLY A 102 0.31 -1.62 6.24
CA GLY A 102 -0.18 -2.81 6.90
C GLY A 102 0.92 -3.62 7.55
N VAL A 103 0.58 -4.22 8.69
CA VAL A 103 1.53 -4.98 9.49
C VAL A 103 1.01 -6.39 9.74
N ALA A 104 1.73 -7.37 9.22
CA ALA A 104 1.56 -8.77 9.58
C ALA A 104 2.46 -9.07 10.78
N VAL A 105 1.86 -9.55 11.88
CA VAL A 105 2.57 -9.84 13.13
C VAL A 105 2.56 -11.33 13.44
N GLY A 106 3.73 -11.92 13.65
CA GLY A 106 3.89 -13.31 14.09
C GLY A 106 3.63 -13.51 15.59
N GLY A 107 2.63 -12.83 16.14
CA GLY A 107 2.26 -12.86 17.55
C GLY A 107 0.76 -12.94 17.74
N LEU A 108 0.31 -12.86 18.99
CA LEU A 108 -1.12 -12.73 19.27
C LEU A 108 -1.54 -11.29 19.02
N VAL A 109 -2.49 -11.09 18.12
CA VAL A 109 -2.99 -9.78 17.71
C VAL A 109 -4.49 -9.71 17.94
N ASP A 110 -4.93 -8.55 18.43
CA ASP A 110 -6.32 -8.14 18.45
C ASP A 110 -6.53 -7.11 17.34
N ALA A 111 -6.78 -7.61 16.13
CA ALA A 111 -6.84 -6.80 14.91
C ALA A 111 -7.98 -5.77 14.96
N LYS A 112 -9.07 -6.09 15.65
CA LYS A 112 -10.22 -5.18 15.83
C LYS A 112 -9.81 -3.87 16.53
N TYR A 113 -8.89 -3.96 17.48
CA TYR A 113 -8.43 -2.80 18.25
C TYR A 113 -7.03 -2.32 17.82
N GLY A 114 -6.40 -2.97 16.84
CA GLY A 114 -5.06 -2.59 16.40
C GLY A 114 -3.96 -2.86 17.44
N ILE A 115 -4.16 -3.86 18.31
CA ILE A 115 -3.29 -4.13 19.47
C ILE A 115 -2.51 -5.43 19.28
N VAL A 116 -1.20 -5.40 19.50
CA VAL A 116 -0.42 -6.62 19.74
C VAL A 116 -0.66 -7.05 21.18
N LYS A 117 -1.26 -8.22 21.38
CA LYS A 117 -1.51 -8.77 22.72
C LYS A 117 -0.27 -9.42 23.30
N ARG A 118 0.55 -10.06 22.45
CA ARG A 118 1.79 -10.74 22.86
C ARG A 118 2.72 -11.00 21.69
N LEU A 119 4.02 -10.78 21.90
CA LEU A 119 5.09 -11.29 21.05
C LEU A 119 6.08 -12.07 21.92
N HIS A 120 6.33 -13.34 21.56
CA HIS A 120 7.09 -14.25 22.43
C HIS A 120 8.60 -14.02 22.42
N HIS A 121 9.13 -13.41 21.37
CA HIS A 121 10.56 -13.23 21.15
C HIS A 121 11.08 -11.85 21.56
N ALA A 122 10.21 -10.96 22.06
CA ALA A 122 10.57 -9.59 22.44
C ALA A 122 9.69 -9.10 23.60
N HIS A 123 10.27 -8.40 24.57
CA HIS A 123 9.53 -7.81 25.69
C HIS A 123 8.89 -6.46 25.32
N GLY A 124 7.86 -6.05 26.07
CA GLY A 124 7.22 -4.73 25.93
C GLY A 124 6.02 -4.66 24.98
N TRP A 125 5.67 -5.79 24.35
CA TRP A 125 4.58 -5.88 23.38
C TRP A 125 3.21 -6.20 23.98
N ASP A 126 3.12 -6.40 25.30
CA ASP A 126 1.87 -6.75 25.96
C ASP A 126 0.86 -5.59 25.87
N ASN A 127 -0.21 -5.80 25.10
CA ASN A 127 -1.21 -4.79 24.77
C ASN A 127 -0.64 -3.52 24.11
N PHE A 128 0.38 -3.67 23.26
CA PHE A 128 0.98 -2.54 22.55
C PHE A 128 0.08 -2.06 21.37
N PRO A 129 -0.25 -0.76 21.28
CA PRO A 129 -1.12 -0.20 20.22
C PRO A 129 -0.33 0.03 18.92
N LEU A 130 0.07 -1.06 18.26
CA LEU A 130 0.95 -1.01 17.08
C LEU A 130 0.33 -0.27 15.89
N GLN A 131 -0.99 -0.40 15.72
CA GLN A 131 -1.69 0.29 14.66
C GLN A 131 -1.56 1.81 14.81
N ASP A 132 -1.86 2.32 16.01
CA ASP A 132 -1.80 3.75 16.31
C ASP A 132 -0.37 4.27 16.20
N TYR A 133 0.61 3.51 16.70
CA TYR A 133 2.03 3.85 16.57
C TYR A 133 2.40 4.17 15.11
N PHE A 134 2.12 3.26 14.17
CA PHE A 134 2.47 3.49 12.77
C PHE A 134 1.56 4.52 12.09
N ALA A 135 0.29 4.59 12.47
CA ALA A 135 -0.63 5.58 11.92
C ALA A 135 -0.20 7.01 12.27
N GLU A 136 0.17 7.26 13.52
CA GLU A 136 0.70 8.54 13.99
C GLU A 136 2.06 8.84 13.38
N LYS A 137 2.97 7.84 13.39
CA LYS A 137 4.34 8.01 12.89
C LYS A 137 4.39 8.39 11.41
N LEU A 138 3.54 7.75 10.60
CA LEU A 138 3.60 7.87 9.14
C LEU A 138 2.51 8.80 8.57
N GLY A 139 1.57 9.26 9.42
CA GLY A 139 0.50 10.18 9.01
C GLY A 139 -0.48 9.56 8.02
N VAL A 140 -0.55 8.22 7.96
CA VAL A 140 -1.40 7.46 7.03
C VAL A 140 -2.10 6.32 7.78
N PRO A 141 -3.28 5.86 7.34
CA PRO A 141 -3.95 4.74 7.98
C PRO A 141 -3.06 3.48 8.04
N CYS A 142 -3.06 2.85 9.21
CA CYS A 142 -2.40 1.57 9.46
C CYS A 142 -3.46 0.51 9.76
N ILE A 143 -3.24 -0.73 9.31
CA ILE A 143 -3.96 -1.91 9.77
C ILE A 143 -2.97 -2.98 10.21
N ILE A 144 -3.36 -3.81 11.17
CA ILE A 144 -2.52 -4.92 11.63
C ILE A 144 -3.32 -6.22 11.68
N ASP A 145 -2.65 -7.34 11.43
CA ASP A 145 -3.22 -8.68 11.59
C ASP A 145 -2.14 -9.71 11.93
N ASN A 146 -2.55 -10.91 12.31
CA ASN A 146 -1.65 -12.04 12.48
C ASN A 146 -1.11 -12.54 11.13
N ASN A 147 0.14 -13.01 11.10
CA ASN A 147 0.79 -13.54 9.89
C ASN A 147 -0.02 -14.64 9.18
N ALA A 148 -0.69 -15.53 9.91
CA ALA A 148 -1.50 -16.59 9.29
C ALA A 148 -2.72 -16.04 8.53
N ASN A 149 -3.38 -15.03 9.08
CA ASN A 149 -4.51 -14.36 8.42
C ASN A 149 -4.05 -13.62 7.16
N ALA A 150 -2.97 -12.85 7.28
CA ALA A 150 -2.38 -12.13 6.16
C ALA A 150 -1.86 -13.07 5.05
N ALA A 151 -1.33 -14.24 5.42
CA ALA A 151 -0.96 -15.29 4.47
C ALA A 151 -2.18 -15.88 3.76
N ALA A 152 -3.22 -16.25 4.51
CA ALA A 152 -4.45 -16.82 3.95
C ALA A 152 -5.14 -15.84 2.97
N LEU A 153 -5.21 -14.56 3.34
CA LEU A 153 -5.76 -13.52 2.47
C LEU A 153 -4.96 -13.39 1.17
N GLY A 154 -3.64 -13.51 1.25
CA GLY A 154 -2.78 -13.38 0.08
C GLY A 154 -2.95 -14.55 -0.90
N GLU A 155 -3.14 -15.75 -0.38
CA GLU A 155 -3.50 -16.93 -1.19
C GLU A 155 -4.86 -16.75 -1.88
N VAL A 156 -5.84 -16.13 -1.22
CA VAL A 156 -7.14 -15.83 -1.83
C VAL A 156 -7.02 -14.82 -2.97
N VAL A 157 -6.18 -13.79 -2.81
CA VAL A 157 -6.03 -12.71 -3.79
C VAL A 157 -5.17 -13.14 -5.00
N HIS A 158 -4.12 -13.94 -4.78
CA HIS A 158 -3.14 -14.29 -5.84
C HIS A 158 -3.18 -15.75 -6.30
N GLY A 159 -3.97 -16.61 -5.62
CA GLY A 159 -4.14 -18.02 -5.94
C GLY A 159 -2.98 -18.92 -5.48
N ALA A 160 -3.27 -20.21 -5.35
CA ALA A 160 -2.28 -21.24 -5.03
C ALA A 160 -1.36 -21.49 -6.25
N GLY A 161 -0.22 -20.80 -6.32
CA GLY A 161 0.82 -21.15 -7.31
C GLY A 161 1.68 -20.04 -7.90
N HIS A 162 1.53 -18.78 -7.50
CA HIS A 162 2.48 -17.74 -7.94
C HIS A 162 3.63 -17.58 -6.94
N GLY A 163 4.55 -18.55 -6.97
CA GLY A 163 5.90 -18.39 -6.45
C GLY A 163 6.00 -18.14 -4.94
N SER A 164 6.22 -19.24 -4.23
CA SER A 164 6.79 -19.32 -2.88
C SER A 164 7.70 -18.12 -2.53
N GLU A 165 7.48 -17.53 -1.35
CA GLU A 165 8.34 -16.59 -0.59
C GLU A 165 7.63 -15.27 -0.25
N TRP A 166 6.80 -15.28 0.81
CA TRP A 166 6.38 -14.09 1.60
C TRP A 166 5.55 -13.01 0.88
N PHE A 167 5.40 -13.09 -0.44
CA PHE A 167 4.78 -12.12 -1.33
C PHE A 167 3.27 -11.91 -1.06
N SER A 168 2.58 -12.97 -0.63
CA SER A 168 1.14 -12.97 -0.37
C SER A 168 0.75 -12.20 0.91
N LEU A 169 1.65 -12.05 1.90
CA LEU A 169 1.35 -11.37 3.17
C LEU A 169 1.25 -9.84 3.07
N LEU A 170 2.00 -9.22 2.14
CA LEU A 170 2.14 -7.76 2.05
C LEU A 170 1.05 -7.08 1.22
N VAL A 171 0.49 -7.78 0.22
CA VAL A 171 -0.56 -7.24 -0.67
C VAL A 171 -1.96 -7.32 -0.03
N SER A 172 -2.15 -8.25 0.90
CA SER A 172 -3.35 -8.40 1.72
C SER A 172 -3.65 -7.19 2.61
N ALA A 173 -2.63 -6.40 2.95
CA ALA A 173 -2.80 -5.12 3.65
C ALA A 173 -3.44 -4.01 2.77
N VAL A 174 -3.42 -4.20 1.45
CA VAL A 174 -3.60 -3.14 0.45
C VAL A 174 -4.96 -3.24 -0.23
N VAL A 175 -5.47 -4.46 -0.43
CA VAL A 175 -6.62 -4.70 -1.30
C VAL A 175 -7.97 -4.68 -0.55
N LEU A 176 -7.99 -4.82 0.78
CA LEU A 176 -9.25 -5.02 1.52
C LEU A 176 -9.94 -3.78 2.13
N VAL A 177 -9.54 -2.54 1.80
CA VAL A 177 -10.34 -1.36 2.22
C VAL A 177 -10.58 -0.39 1.07
N VAL A 178 -10.90 -0.94 -0.10
CA VAL A 178 -11.54 -0.21 -1.20
C VAL A 178 -12.94 -0.74 -1.52
N ASP A 179 -13.48 -1.61 -0.66
CA ASP A 179 -14.91 -1.93 -0.55
C ASP A 179 -15.36 -1.75 0.92
#